data_AF-A0A1B2HL47-F1
#
_entry.id   AF-A0A1B2HL47-F1
#
_cell.length_a   1.000
_cell.length_b   1.000
_cell.length_c   1.000
_cell.angle_alpha   90.00
_cell.angle_beta   90.00
_cell.angle_gamma   90.00
#
_symmetry.space_group_name_H-M   'P 1'
#
loop_
_entity.id
_entity.type
_entity.pdbx_description
1 polymer ?
#
loop_
_entity_poly.entity_id
_entity_poly.type
_entity_poly.pdbx_seq_one_letter_code
_entity_poly.pdbx_strand_id
1 'polypeptide(L)'
;MPPDEWIDLLGAPERRPDPVDWDAVKARLGTPLPTDYVHLAEAYPPLIVGGYVRILHPTARAGFMNWMSQAPKALRAVRRQPGLRAHPERPGLLPWGTTLGGDHCLWYTGGEPDEWTVVITDLRQSWSYDGNFSTFIRKFLTAELRCPIFPDDVPGGSKPFQEP
;
A
#
# COMPACT_ATOMS: atom_id res chain seq x y z
N MET A 1 -0.46 -12.29 -5.89
CA MET A 1 -0.16 -12.00 -7.31
C MET A 1 1.34 -12.12 -7.53
N PRO A 2 1.80 -12.95 -8.48
CA PRO A 2 3.21 -13.11 -8.82
C PRO A 2 3.79 -11.90 -9.58
N PRO A 3 5.13 -11.77 -9.69
CA PRO A 3 5.78 -10.67 -10.40
C PRO A 3 5.33 -10.50 -11.87
N ASP A 4 5.19 -11.59 -12.63
CA ASP A 4 4.81 -11.51 -14.05
C ASP A 4 3.41 -10.90 -14.25
N GLU A 5 2.46 -11.21 -13.37
CA GLU A 5 1.13 -10.60 -13.41
C GLU A 5 1.15 -9.10 -13.06
N TRP A 6 2.10 -8.66 -12.22
CA TRP A 6 2.31 -7.23 -12.00
C TRP A 6 2.87 -6.56 -13.26
N ILE A 7 3.78 -7.22 -13.97
CA ILE A 7 4.36 -6.77 -15.25
C ILE A 7 3.30 -6.65 -16.34
N ASP A 8 2.39 -7.62 -16.44
CA ASP A 8 1.28 -7.56 -17.38
C ASP A 8 0.33 -6.38 -17.06
N LEU A 9 0.13 -6.07 -15.78
CA LEU A 9 -0.79 -5.01 -15.34
C LEU A 9 -0.17 -3.60 -15.42
N LEU A 10 1.08 -3.44 -15.02
CA LEU A 10 1.74 -2.14 -14.86
C LEU A 10 2.71 -1.81 -15.99
N GLY A 11 3.02 -2.78 -16.85
CA GLY A 11 4.11 -2.71 -17.82
C GLY A 11 5.46 -3.02 -17.19
N ALA A 12 6.47 -3.22 -18.03
CA ALA A 12 7.84 -3.49 -17.58
C ALA A 12 8.38 -2.35 -16.70
N PRO A 13 9.05 -2.66 -15.57
CA PRO A 13 9.61 -1.62 -14.71
C PRO A 13 10.74 -0.87 -15.43
N GLU A 14 10.79 0.45 -15.29
CA GLU A 14 11.83 1.29 -15.91
C GLU A 14 13.25 0.96 -15.41
N ARG A 15 13.33 0.47 -14.17
CA ARG A 15 14.57 0.03 -13.51
C ARG A 15 14.27 -1.05 -12.48
N ARG A 16 15.30 -1.80 -12.09
CA ARG A 16 15.18 -2.73 -10.95
C ARG A 16 15.07 -1.94 -9.62
N PRO A 17 14.24 -2.38 -8.67
CA PRO A 17 14.25 -1.84 -7.31
C PRO A 17 15.56 -2.18 -6.59
N ASP A 18 15.87 -1.38 -5.57
CA ASP A 18 16.93 -1.72 -4.60
C ASP A 18 16.45 -2.93 -3.77
N PRO A 19 17.30 -3.95 -3.53
CA PRO A 19 16.91 -5.18 -2.85
C PRO A 19 16.41 -4.89 -1.43
N VAL A 20 15.31 -5.52 -1.06
CA VAL A 20 14.69 -5.38 0.26
C VAL A 20 15.20 -6.48 1.20
N ASP A 21 15.63 -6.10 2.40
CA ASP A 21 15.89 -7.04 3.48
C ASP A 21 14.56 -7.38 4.18
N TRP A 22 13.88 -8.43 3.71
CA TRP A 22 12.58 -8.85 4.23
C TRP A 22 12.63 -9.39 5.66
N ASP A 23 13.76 -9.96 6.09
CA ASP A 23 13.93 -10.42 7.46
C ASP A 23 14.01 -9.23 8.42
N ALA A 24 14.76 -8.18 8.06
CA ALA A 24 14.78 -6.93 8.82
C ALA A 24 13.42 -6.24 8.86
N VAL A 25 12.68 -6.25 7.73
CA VAL A 25 11.31 -5.75 7.64
C VAL A 25 10.40 -6.53 8.61
N LYS A 26 10.39 -7.86 8.54
CA LYS A 26 9.60 -8.72 9.43
C LYS A 26 9.96 -8.51 10.90
N ALA A 27 11.24 -8.44 11.23
CA ALA A 27 11.72 -8.21 12.59
C ALA A 27 11.26 -6.84 13.14
N ARG A 28 11.23 -5.81 12.30
CA ARG A 28 10.75 -4.48 12.70
C ARG A 28 9.24 -4.45 12.95
N LEU A 29 8.47 -5.18 12.16
CA LEU A 29 7.01 -5.17 12.24
C LEU A 29 6.47 -6.17 13.25
N GLY A 30 7.18 -7.26 13.52
CA GLY A 30 6.64 -8.40 14.25
C GLY A 30 5.63 -9.23 13.44
N THR A 31 5.62 -9.09 12.12
CA THR A 31 4.76 -9.85 11.19
C THR A 31 5.38 -9.88 9.80
N PRO A 32 5.19 -10.97 9.01
CA PRO A 32 5.40 -10.88 7.58
C PRO A 32 4.41 -9.90 6.95
N LEU A 33 4.68 -9.51 5.71
CA LEU A 33 3.74 -8.75 4.87
C LEU A 33 3.05 -9.69 3.87
N PRO A 34 1.92 -9.27 3.28
CA PRO A 34 1.25 -10.05 2.23
C PRO A 34 2.21 -10.33 1.06
N THR A 35 2.18 -11.58 0.58
CA THR A 35 3.04 -12.09 -0.50
C THR A 35 2.88 -11.28 -1.78
N ASP A 36 1.68 -10.80 -2.06
CA ASP A 36 1.40 -10.02 -3.27
C ASP A 36 2.02 -8.62 -3.26
N TYR A 37 2.14 -7.98 -2.09
CA TYR A 37 2.90 -6.75 -1.89
C TYR A 37 4.41 -7.00 -1.98
N VAL A 38 4.90 -8.10 -1.39
CA VAL A 38 6.32 -8.49 -1.46
C VAL A 38 6.75 -8.63 -2.92
N HIS A 39 5.99 -9.38 -3.73
CA HIS A 39 6.27 -9.52 -5.15
C HIS A 39 6.25 -8.19 -5.92
N LEU A 40 5.34 -7.27 -5.58
CA LEU A 40 5.32 -5.94 -6.20
C LEU A 40 6.62 -5.17 -5.88
N ALA A 41 7.01 -5.14 -4.60
CA ALA A 41 8.19 -4.42 -4.12
C ALA A 41 9.50 -5.03 -4.67
N GLU A 42 9.55 -6.33 -4.92
CA GLU A 42 10.70 -6.98 -5.55
C GLU A 42 10.77 -6.71 -7.07
N ALA A 43 9.63 -6.50 -7.71
CA ALA A 43 9.58 -6.25 -9.15
C ALA A 43 9.72 -4.76 -9.52
N TYR A 44 9.23 -3.84 -8.67
CA TYR A 44 9.14 -2.42 -8.99
C TYR A 44 9.85 -1.52 -7.98
N PRO A 45 10.53 -0.46 -8.46
CA PRO A 45 10.90 0.66 -7.59
C PRO A 45 9.64 1.33 -7.01
N PRO A 46 9.77 2.22 -6.01
CA PRO A 46 8.63 2.95 -5.45
C PRO A 46 7.80 3.61 -6.55
N LEU A 47 6.49 3.41 -6.55
CA LEU A 47 5.61 3.86 -7.64
C LEU A 47 4.28 4.45 -7.17
N ILE A 48 3.67 5.24 -8.07
CA ILE A 48 2.34 5.80 -7.90
C ILE A 48 1.42 5.14 -8.91
N VAL A 49 0.49 4.30 -8.45
CA VAL A 49 -0.47 3.62 -9.34
C VAL A 49 -1.66 4.53 -9.63
N GLY A 50 -2.14 4.49 -10.87
CA GLY A 50 -3.29 5.28 -11.32
C GLY A 50 -3.09 6.79 -11.21
N GLY A 51 -1.83 7.24 -11.07
CA GLY A 51 -1.47 8.64 -10.86
C GLY A 51 -1.89 9.19 -9.49
N TYR A 52 -2.33 8.34 -8.55
CA TYR A 52 -2.96 8.80 -7.32
C TYR A 52 -2.51 8.07 -6.05
N VAL A 53 -2.32 6.75 -6.10
CA VAL A 53 -2.01 5.94 -4.91
C VAL A 53 -0.51 5.68 -4.85
N ARG A 54 0.17 6.24 -3.85
CA ARG A 54 1.57 5.99 -3.52
C ARG A 54 1.69 4.66 -2.79
N ILE A 55 2.38 3.70 -3.40
CA ILE A 55 2.75 2.47 -2.70
C ILE A 55 4.03 2.74 -1.92
N LEU A 56 3.96 2.60 -0.60
CA LEU A 56 5.13 2.79 0.24
C LEU A 56 6.08 1.63 0.03
N HIS A 57 7.36 1.94 -0.17
CA HIS A 57 8.40 0.94 -0.43
C HIS A 57 9.47 0.98 0.68
N PRO A 58 9.97 -0.16 1.17
CA PRO A 58 10.95 -0.18 2.28
C PRO A 58 12.26 0.53 1.94
N THR A 59 12.70 0.43 0.68
CA THR A 59 13.98 0.99 0.19
C THR A 59 13.84 2.33 -0.54
N ALA A 60 12.65 2.95 -0.56
CA ALA A 60 12.48 4.24 -1.24
C ALA A 60 13.43 5.30 -0.66
N ARG A 61 14.07 6.11 -1.50
CA ARG A 61 14.94 7.20 -1.03
C ARG A 61 14.10 8.42 -0.66
N ALA A 62 13.08 8.71 -1.46
CA ALA A 62 12.12 9.75 -1.15
C ALA A 62 11.33 9.41 0.13
N GLY A 63 11.50 10.22 1.18
CA GLY A 63 10.88 9.97 2.49
C GLY A 63 9.35 9.88 2.49
N PHE A 64 8.67 10.48 1.50
CA PHE A 64 7.21 10.37 1.33
C PHE A 64 6.75 9.06 0.65
N MET A 65 7.65 8.35 -0.02
CA MET A 65 7.45 6.99 -0.54
C MET A 65 8.05 5.93 0.39
N ASN A 66 8.95 6.33 1.29
CA ASN A 66 9.66 5.42 2.16
C ASN A 66 8.76 4.91 3.28
N TRP A 67 8.60 3.60 3.35
CA TRP A 67 7.73 2.98 4.32
C TRP A 67 8.17 3.20 5.78
N MET A 68 9.47 3.11 6.05
CA MET A 68 10.04 3.34 7.39
C MET A 68 9.82 4.78 7.88
N SER A 69 9.69 5.73 6.96
CA SER A 69 9.44 7.14 7.24
C SER A 69 7.95 7.45 7.43
N GLN A 70 7.07 6.77 6.69
CA GLN A 70 5.64 7.07 6.67
C GLN A 70 4.83 6.20 7.64
N ALA A 71 5.19 4.92 7.81
CA ALA A 71 4.43 4.00 8.65
C ALA A 71 4.27 4.48 10.11
N PRO A 72 5.31 4.98 10.80
CA PRO A 72 5.16 5.50 12.16
C PRO A 72 4.20 6.69 12.26
N LYS A 73 4.11 7.52 11.22
CA LYS A 73 3.20 8.67 11.18
C LYS A 73 1.77 8.22 11.01
N ALA A 74 1.51 7.32 10.07
CA ALA A 74 0.19 6.73 9.84
C ALA A 74 -0.31 5.97 11.08
N LEU A 75 0.53 5.11 11.68
CA LEU A 75 0.17 4.38 12.91
C LEU A 75 -0.13 5.31 14.08
N ARG A 76 0.63 6.42 14.24
CA ARG A 76 0.34 7.43 15.26
C ARG A 76 -1.00 8.12 15.00
N ALA A 77 -1.34 8.39 13.74
CA ALA A 77 -2.60 9.00 13.38
C ALA A 77 -3.77 8.06 13.67
N VAL A 78 -3.65 6.78 13.31
CA VAL A 78 -4.64 5.73 13.62
C VAL A 78 -4.87 5.61 15.13
N ARG A 79 -3.81 5.55 15.95
CA ARG A 79 -3.93 5.43 17.42
C ARG A 79 -4.66 6.59 18.09
N ARG A 80 -4.77 7.74 17.42
CA ARG A 80 -5.49 8.91 17.93
C ARG A 80 -6.98 8.86 17.60
N GLN A 81 -7.40 7.98 16.69
CA GLN A 81 -8.80 7.86 16.30
C GLN A 81 -9.54 6.88 17.24
N PRO A 82 -10.60 7.33 17.91
CA PRO A 82 -11.42 6.44 18.74
C PRO A 82 -11.95 5.25 17.96
N GLY A 83 -11.85 4.05 18.53
CA GLY A 83 -12.37 2.81 17.93
C GLY A 83 -11.46 2.15 16.90
N LEU A 84 -10.39 2.82 16.45
CA LEU A 84 -9.38 2.19 15.60
C LEU A 84 -8.23 1.62 16.42
N ARG A 85 -7.75 0.44 16.01
CA ARG A 85 -6.56 -0.20 16.58
C ARG A 85 -5.45 -0.18 15.55
N ALA A 86 -4.25 0.19 15.96
CA ALA A 86 -3.08 0.18 15.10
C ALA A 86 -2.26 -1.07 15.38
N HIS A 87 -1.66 -1.66 14.35
CA HIS A 87 -0.65 -2.70 14.52
C HIS A 87 0.42 -2.25 15.55
N PRO A 88 0.85 -3.10 16.51
CA PRO A 88 0.74 -4.57 16.53
C PRO A 88 -0.51 -5.16 17.22
N GLU A 89 -1.50 -4.35 17.60
CA GLU A 89 -2.77 -4.90 18.08
C GLU A 89 -3.41 -5.78 17.00
N ARG A 90 -4.01 -6.91 17.40
CA ARG A 90 -4.65 -7.86 16.47
C ARG A 90 -6.14 -8.01 16.78
N PRO A 91 -7.03 -7.83 15.81
CA PRO A 91 -6.76 -7.20 14.51
C PRO A 91 -6.39 -5.71 14.68
N GLY A 92 -5.58 -5.18 13.78
CA GLY A 92 -5.16 -3.78 13.77
C GLY A 92 -4.89 -3.27 12.36
N LEU A 93 -4.64 -1.97 12.24
CA LEU A 93 -4.36 -1.34 10.96
C LEU A 93 -2.86 -1.16 10.75
N LEU A 94 -2.36 -1.57 9.58
CA LEU A 94 -0.96 -1.45 9.18
C LEU A 94 -0.87 -0.72 7.82
N PRO A 95 -0.13 0.39 7.69
CA PRO A 95 -0.09 1.15 6.44
C PRO A 95 0.69 0.42 5.34
N TRP A 96 0.19 0.51 4.11
CA TRP A 96 0.88 0.09 2.89
C TRP A 96 1.04 1.21 1.86
N GLY A 97 0.25 2.27 1.99
CA GLY A 97 0.20 3.35 1.01
C GLY A 97 -0.32 4.66 1.57
N THR A 98 -0.19 5.70 0.76
CA THR A 98 -0.90 6.97 0.93
C THR A 98 -1.45 7.42 -0.42
N THR A 99 -2.41 8.33 -0.45
CA THR A 99 -2.86 8.96 -1.70
C THR A 99 -2.19 10.32 -1.92
N LEU A 100 -2.34 10.89 -3.11
CA LEU A 100 -2.04 12.31 -3.34
C LEU A 100 -2.99 13.24 -2.56
N GLY A 101 -4.19 12.78 -2.21
CA GLY A 101 -5.15 13.47 -1.34
C GLY A 101 -4.78 13.46 0.15
N GLY A 102 -3.79 12.65 0.55
CA GLY A 102 -3.35 12.53 1.94
C GLY A 102 -4.08 11.44 2.73
N ASP A 103 -4.87 10.60 2.06
CA ASP A 103 -5.55 9.47 2.68
C ASP A 103 -4.56 8.37 3.04
N HIS A 104 -4.91 7.61 4.08
CA HIS A 104 -4.17 6.43 4.50
C HIS A 104 -4.70 5.20 3.78
N CYS A 105 -3.78 4.42 3.22
CA CYS A 105 -4.06 3.11 2.67
C CYS A 105 -3.46 2.05 3.60
N LEU A 106 -4.32 1.25 4.21
CA LEU A 106 -4.03 0.38 5.34
C LEU A 106 -4.44 -1.07 5.03
N TRP A 107 -3.73 -2.03 5.59
CA TRP A 107 -4.17 -3.40 5.74
C TRP A 107 -4.90 -3.54 7.06
N TYR A 108 -5.99 -4.31 7.07
CA TYR A 108 -6.61 -4.81 8.28
C TYR A 108 -6.00 -6.17 8.62
N THR A 109 -5.22 -6.24 9.70
CA THR A 109 -4.38 -7.39 10.06
C THR A 109 -5.15 -8.52 10.77
N GLY A 110 -6.30 -8.90 10.22
CA GLY A 110 -7.06 -10.06 10.66
C GLY A 110 -6.52 -11.35 10.03
N GLY A 111 -6.22 -12.37 10.84
CA GLY A 111 -5.73 -13.65 10.33
C GLY A 111 -4.29 -13.60 9.80
N GLU A 112 -4.03 -14.43 8.79
CA GLU A 112 -2.71 -14.53 8.15
C GLU A 112 -2.46 -13.37 7.16
N PRO A 113 -1.19 -12.97 6.91
CA PRO A 113 -0.88 -11.83 6.05
C PRO A 113 -1.53 -11.84 4.67
N ASP A 114 -1.63 -13.01 4.03
CA ASP A 114 -2.23 -13.13 2.69
C ASP A 114 -3.76 -12.98 2.69
N GLU A 115 -4.39 -12.99 3.86
CA GLU A 115 -5.83 -12.79 4.06
C GLU A 115 -6.18 -11.34 4.43
N TRP A 116 -5.17 -10.48 4.66
CA TRP A 116 -5.41 -9.11 5.08
C TRP A 116 -6.15 -8.30 4.01
N THR A 117 -7.23 -7.65 4.45
CA THR A 117 -8.07 -6.83 3.59
C THR A 117 -7.60 -5.37 3.56
N VAL A 118 -8.09 -4.61 2.58
CA VAL A 118 -7.71 -3.21 2.37
C VAL A 118 -8.69 -2.27 3.07
N VAL A 119 -8.14 -1.28 3.77
CA VAL A 119 -8.88 -0.17 4.38
C VAL A 119 -8.30 1.15 3.87
N ILE A 120 -9.16 2.02 3.34
CA ILE A 120 -8.82 3.39 2.95
C ILE A 120 -9.50 4.34 3.93
N THR A 121 -8.80 5.39 4.38
CA THR A 121 -9.38 6.38 5.30
C THR A 121 -8.66 7.73 5.25
N ASP A 122 -9.44 8.82 5.30
CA ASP A 122 -8.95 10.19 5.56
C ASP A 122 -8.97 10.53 7.08
N LEU A 123 -9.17 9.50 7.92
CA LEU A 123 -9.41 9.55 9.37
C LEU A 123 -10.73 10.20 9.81
N ARG A 124 -11.57 10.68 8.89
CA ARG A 124 -12.94 11.15 9.15
C ARG A 124 -13.97 10.09 8.74
N GLN A 125 -13.72 9.47 7.59
CA GLN A 125 -14.46 8.37 7.02
C GLN A 125 -13.51 7.24 6.68
N SER A 126 -14.05 6.02 6.63
CA SER A 126 -13.29 4.84 6.24
C SER A 126 -14.13 3.98 5.32
N TRP A 127 -13.45 3.32 4.39
CA TRP A 127 -14.06 2.36 3.49
C TRP A 127 -13.15 1.14 3.40
N SER A 128 -13.77 -0.04 3.49
CA SER A 128 -13.06 -1.31 3.46
C SER A 128 -13.39 -2.05 2.17
N TYR A 129 -12.37 -2.67 1.59
CA TYR A 129 -12.49 -3.56 0.45
C TYR A 129 -12.24 -4.99 0.92
N ASP A 130 -13.24 -5.85 0.75
CA ASP A 130 -13.18 -7.27 1.13
C ASP A 130 -12.41 -8.08 0.07
N GLY A 131 -11.11 -7.84 0.02
CA GLY A 131 -10.15 -8.46 -0.88
C GLY A 131 -8.73 -8.01 -0.55
N ASN A 132 -7.75 -8.76 -1.06
CA ASN A 132 -6.34 -8.49 -0.79
C ASN A 132 -5.81 -7.28 -1.56
N PHE A 133 -4.57 -6.92 -1.27
CA PHE A 133 -3.87 -5.77 -1.86
C PHE A 133 -3.85 -5.81 -3.39
N SER A 134 -3.42 -6.92 -3.99
CA SER A 134 -3.28 -7.02 -5.45
C SER A 134 -4.61 -6.92 -6.18
N THR A 135 -5.67 -7.55 -5.66
CA THR A 135 -7.01 -7.46 -6.24
C THR A 135 -7.58 -6.04 -6.16
N PHE A 136 -7.35 -5.34 -5.04
CA PHE A 136 -7.69 -3.92 -4.90
C PHE A 136 -7.01 -3.07 -5.98
N ILE A 137 -5.68 -3.18 -6.11
CA ILE A 137 -4.90 -2.37 -7.06
C ILE A 137 -5.30 -2.68 -8.50
N ARG A 138 -5.46 -3.96 -8.86
CA ARG A 138 -5.90 -4.38 -10.20
C ARG A 138 -7.25 -3.75 -10.54
N LYS A 139 -8.27 -3.92 -9.69
CA LYS A 139 -9.61 -3.40 -9.96
C LYS A 139 -9.70 -1.89 -9.93
N PHE A 140 -8.89 -1.24 -9.09
CA PHE A 140 -8.74 0.21 -9.10
C PHE A 140 -8.20 0.69 -10.45
N LEU A 141 -7.12 0.08 -10.94
CA LEU A 141 -6.50 0.44 -12.22
C LEU A 141 -7.36 0.15 -13.44
N THR A 142 -8.15 -0.92 -13.43
CA THR A 142 -9.07 -1.28 -14.52
C THR A 142 -10.44 -0.59 -14.41
N ALA A 143 -10.61 0.31 -13.44
CA ALA A 143 -11.87 1.00 -13.14
C ALA A 143 -13.07 0.07 -12.83
N GLU A 144 -12.80 -1.20 -12.47
CA GLU A 144 -13.80 -2.16 -11.98
C GLU A 144 -14.21 -1.91 -10.53
N LEU A 145 -13.41 -1.14 -9.79
CA LEU A 145 -13.66 -0.78 -8.39
C LEU A 145 -13.51 0.73 -8.21
N ARG A 146 -14.55 1.36 -7.63
CA ARG A 146 -14.49 2.73 -7.16
C ARG A 146 -14.36 2.75 -5.64
N CYS A 147 -13.33 3.42 -5.14
CA CYS A 147 -13.19 3.73 -3.73
C CYS A 147 -13.93 5.05 -3.43
N PRO A 148 -14.96 5.07 -2.56
CA PRO A 148 -15.72 6.29 -2.28
C PRO A 148 -14.93 7.43 -1.63
N ILE A 149 -13.72 7.15 -1.14
CA ILE A 149 -12.83 8.16 -0.54
C ILE A 149 -12.00 8.85 -1.62
N PHE A 150 -11.77 8.19 -2.75
CA PHE A 150 -10.99 8.75 -3.83
C PHE A 150 -11.84 9.73 -4.66
N PRO A 151 -11.20 10.72 -5.30
CA PRO A 151 -11.85 11.56 -6.31
C PRO A 151 -12.48 10.73 -7.45
N ASP A 152 -13.55 11.25 -8.07
CA ASP A 152 -14.26 10.55 -9.13
C ASP A 152 -13.43 10.38 -10.42
N ASP A 153 -12.42 11.22 -10.62
CA ASP A 153 -11.56 11.30 -11.80
C ASP A 153 -10.30 10.41 -11.72
N VAL A 154 -10.13 9.62 -10.66
CA VAL A 154 -9.04 8.64 -10.55
C VAL A 154 -9.53 7.20 -10.78
N PRO A 155 -8.74 6.35 -11.47
CA PRO A 155 -7.36 6.57 -11.95
C PRO A 155 -7.27 7.47 -13.19
N GLY A 156 -6.37 8.47 -13.16
CA GLY A 156 -6.11 9.41 -14.26
C GLY A 156 -5.00 8.95 -15.24
N GLY A 157 -4.59 7.68 -15.14
CA GLY A 157 -3.47 7.08 -15.87
C GLY A 157 -2.24 6.83 -15.00
N SER A 158 -1.64 5.64 -15.10
CA SER A 158 -0.42 5.26 -14.37
C SER A 158 0.78 6.01 -14.95
N LYS A 159 1.53 6.74 -14.11
CA LYS A 159 2.87 7.23 -14.45
C LYS A 159 3.86 6.67 -13.44
N PRO A 160 4.96 6.04 -13.86
CA PRO A 160 6.04 5.69 -12.95
C PRO A 160 6.54 6.96 -12.24
N PHE A 161 6.76 6.85 -10.94
CA PHE A 161 7.31 7.95 -10.16
C PHE A 161 8.80 8.05 -10.44
N GLN A 162 9.23 9.20 -10.95
CA GLN A 162 10.63 9.50 -11.16
C GLN A 162 11.14 10.27 -9.93
N GLU A 163 12.08 9.66 -9.20
CA GLU A 163 12.86 10.39 -8.18
C GLU A 163 13.70 11.46 -8.89
N PRO A 164 13.81 12.68 -8.33
CA PRO A 164 14.72 13.70 -8.85
C PRO A 164 16.20 13.29 -8.73
#